data_AF-A0A376MN06-F1
#
_entry.id   AF-A0A376MN06-F1
#
_cell.length_a   1.000
_cell.length_b   1.000
_cell.length_c   1.000
_cell.angle_alpha   90.00
_cell.angle_beta   90.00
_cell.angle_gamma   90.00
#
_symmetry.space_group_name_H-M   'P 1'
#
loop_
_entity.id
_entity.type
_entity.pdbx_description
1 polymer ?
#
loop_
_entity_poly.entity_id
_entity_poly.type
_entity_poly.pdbx_seq_one_letter_code
_entity_poly.pdbx_strand_id
1 'polypeptide(L)' 'MLSQKPDLVFVDGHGISHPRRLGVASHFGLLVDVPTIGVAKKTALR' A
#
# COMPACT_ATOMS: atom_id res chain seq x y z
N MET A 1 14.07 -13.68 -1.13
CA MET A 1 14.13 -13.00 0.18
C MET A 1 14.98 -11.75 0.00
N LEU A 2 14.54 -10.57 0.47
CA LEU A 2 15.34 -9.34 0.36
C LEU A 2 16.44 -9.35 1.43
N SER A 3 17.62 -8.84 1.10
CA SER A 3 18.78 -8.79 1.99
C SER A 3 18.67 -7.69 3.06
N GLN A 4 17.86 -6.67 2.82
CA GLN A 4 17.58 -5.58 3.77
C GLN A 4 16.08 -5.31 3.85
N LYS A 5 15.60 -4.97 5.05
CA LYS A 5 14.23 -4.55 5.27
C LYS A 5 14.11 -3.07 4.84
N PRO A 6 13.19 -2.72 3.94
CA PRO A 6 12.98 -1.33 3.54
C PRO A 6 12.32 -0.54 4.68
N ASP A 7 12.69 0.74 4.82
CA ASP A 7 12.05 1.66 5.76
C ASP A 7 10.68 2.17 5.26
N LEU A 8 10.46 2.11 3.94
CA LEU A 8 9.24 2.56 3.27
C LEU A 8 9.03 1.78 1.97
N VAL A 9 7.80 1.38 1.68
CA VAL A 9 7.42 0.67 0.45
C VAL A 9 6.43 1.48 -0.37
N PHE A 10 6.65 1.54 -1.68
CA PHE A 10 5.68 2.05 -2.64
C PHE A 10 5.00 0.88 -3.35
N VAL A 11 3.67 0.86 -3.36
CA VAL A 11 2.86 -0.19 -3.99
C VAL A 11 2.03 0.42 -5.11
N ASP A 12 2.08 -0.14 -6.32
CA ASP A 12 1.21 0.27 -7.45
C ASP A 12 -0.23 -0.22 -7.19
N GLY A 13 -0.94 0.52 -6.34
CA GLY A 13 -2.26 0.14 -5.84
C GLY A 13 -2.80 1.13 -4.80
N HIS A 14 -4.07 0.98 -4.46
CA HIS A 14 -4.74 1.86 -3.51
C HIS A 14 -4.35 1.56 -2.06
N GLY A 15 -4.25 2.61 -1.24
CA GLY A 15 -4.17 2.51 0.21
C GLY A 15 -5.50 2.92 0.86
N ILE A 16 -5.47 3.95 1.70
CA ILE A 16 -6.65 4.55 2.36
C ILE A 16 -7.64 5.13 1.33
N SER A 17 -7.18 5.47 0.13
CA SER A 17 -8.03 5.98 -0.96
C SER A 17 -9.08 4.98 -1.46
N HIS A 18 -8.97 3.70 -1.12
CA HIS A 18 -9.99 2.70 -1.42
C HIS A 18 -11.34 3.04 -0.74
N PRO A 19 -12.52 2.75 -1.32
CA PRO A 19 -13.82 3.11 -0.71
C PRO A 19 -14.01 2.59 0.71
N ARG A 20 -13.40 1.43 1.02
CA ARG A 20 -13.44 0.80 2.35
C ARG A 20 -12.26 1.19 3.25
N ARG A 21 -11.46 2.18 2.84
CA ARG A 21 -10.23 2.64 3.51
C ARG A 21 -9.13 1.58 3.72
N LEU A 22 -9.28 0.43 3.06
CA LEU A 22 -8.37 -0.72 3.16
C LEU A 22 -8.05 -1.28 1.76
N GLY A 23 -7.26 -0.54 0.98
CA GLY A 23 -6.74 -1.01 -0.30
C GLY A 23 -5.52 -1.92 -0.14
N VAL A 24 -5.01 -2.47 -1.25
CA VAL A 24 -3.88 -3.42 -1.26
C VAL A 24 -2.62 -2.88 -0.59
N ALA A 25 -2.32 -1.59 -0.75
CA ALA A 25 -1.13 -0.97 -0.15
C ALA A 25 -1.26 -0.89 1.39
N SER A 26 -2.45 -0.55 1.89
CA SER A 26 -2.72 -0.50 3.33
C SER A 26 -2.78 -1.90 3.95
N HIS A 27 -3.40 -2.86 3.26
CA HIS A 27 -3.45 -4.25 3.71
C HIS A 27 -2.05 -4.88 3.76
N PHE A 28 -1.24 -4.65 2.72
CA PHE A 28 0.15 -5.11 2.69
C PHE A 28 0.94 -4.53 3.85
N GLY A 29 0.96 -3.20 4.01
CA GLY A 29 1.72 -2.54 5.09
C GLY A 29 1.33 -3.01 6.48
N LEU A 30 0.04 -3.31 6.71
CA LEU A 30 -0.45 -3.88 7.96
C LEU A 30 0.09 -5.31 8.19
N LEU A 31 0.12 -6.15 7.16
CA LEU A 31 0.59 -7.54 7.27
C LEU A 31 2.11 -7.64 7.46
N VAL A 32 2.89 -6.80 6.77
CA VAL A 32 4.36 -6.86 6.82
C VAL A 32 4.98 -5.96 7.89
N ASP A 33 4.18 -5.12 8.53
CA ASP A 33 4.63 -4.12 9.52
C ASP A 33 5.77 -3.25 8.96
N VAL A 34 5.46 -2.59 7.83
CA VAL A 34 6.35 -1.63 7.14
C VAL A 34 5.52 -0.44 6.66
N PRO A 35 5.99 0.81 6.88
CA PRO A 35 5.38 1.99 6.30
C PRO A 35 5.16 1.83 4.78
N THR A 36 3.94 2.06 4.31
CA THR A 36 3.57 1.79 2.91
C THR A 36 2.75 2.93 2.30
N ILE A 37 3.13 3.37 1.09
CA ILE A 37 2.42 4.36 0.27
C ILE A 37 1.83 3.67 -0.96
N GLY A 38 0.53 3.84 -1.18
CA GLY A 38 -0.14 3.39 -2.40
C GLY A 38 -0.05 4.43 -3.52
N VAL A 39 0.46 4.02 -4.68
CA VAL A 39 0.59 4.84 -5.90
C VAL A 39 -0.37 4.27 -6.95
N ALA A 40 -1.64 4.66 -6.87
CA ALA A 40 -2.65 4.19 -7.81
C ALA A 40 -2.69 5.09 -9.06
N LYS A 41 -2.70 4.48 -10.25
CA LYS A 41 -2.81 5.19 -11.54
C LYS A 41 -4.25 5.59 -11.90
N LYS A 42 -5.23 5.09 -11.14
CA LYS A 42 -6.66 5.37 -11.30
C LYS A 42 -7.24 5.71 -9.92
N THR A 43 -8.31 6.51 -9.90
CA THR A 43 -9.02 6.86 -8.67
C THR A 43 -9.93 5.71 -8.22
N ALA A 44 -10.05 5.49 -6.91
CA ALA A 44 -10.92 4.46 -6.33
C ALA A 44 -12.41 4.84 -6.31
N LEU A 45 -12.75 6.04 -6.78
CA LEU A 45 -14.11 6.58 -6.84
C LEU A 45 -14.84 6.24 -8.15
N ARG A 46 -14.24 5.39 -8.99
CA ARG A 46 -14.88 4.80 -10.18
C ARG A 46 -15.20 3.34 -9.94
#